data_AF-A0A4Q3WU09-F1
#
_entry.id   AF-A0A4Q3WU09-F1
#
_cell.length_a   1.000
_cell.length_b   1.000
_cell.length_c   1.000
_cell.angle_alpha   90.00
_cell.angle_beta   90.00
_cell.angle_gamma   90.00
#
_symmetry.space_group_name_H-M   'P 1'
#
loop_
_entity.id
_entity.type
_entity.pdbx_description
1 polymer ?
#
loop_
_entity_poly.entity_id
_entity_poly.type
_entity_poly.pdbx_seq_one_letter_code
_entity_poly.pdbx_strand_id
1 'polypeptide(L)'
;LIAILIALRFPLLRAVWESGRLTQEDTVAMSGPFVAFTLGLVAFACEMMLSQTFYAMTRAWTPTLIGLGTSILWVVTATYGVTGLHWGLAAIAGAESLSKTVKCLVMWIMLRPHLGNIKRVQNFIFCVKVVACSIAAALIAAFVIQFIAPANDVPKFKLKMLLAVSASGLSATAVFLMIAAALKVEEIRYFKKITRKITSKLAR
;
A
#
# COMPACT_ATOMS: atom_id res chain seq x y z
N LEU A 1 -6.13 2.34 -1.60
CA LEU A 1 -5.31 1.30 -2.27
C LEU A 1 -5.02 0.12 -1.35
N ILE A 2 -4.48 0.33 -0.15
CA ILE A 2 -4.19 -0.73 0.85
C ILE A 2 -5.40 -1.64 1.10
N ALA A 3 -6.57 -1.05 1.39
CA ALA A 3 -7.79 -1.84 1.64
C ALA A 3 -8.23 -2.66 0.40
N ILE A 4 -7.99 -2.16 -0.81
CA ILE A 4 -8.32 -2.88 -2.06
C ILE A 4 -7.41 -4.11 -2.21
N LEU A 5 -6.10 -3.94 -1.97
CA LEU A 5 -5.13 -5.04 -2.03
C LEU A 5 -5.42 -6.11 -0.97
N ILE A 6 -5.81 -5.71 0.24
CA ILE A 6 -6.23 -6.66 1.30
C ILE A 6 -7.49 -7.41 0.87
N ALA A 7 -8.49 -6.73 0.32
CA ALA A 7 -9.73 -7.36 -0.14
C ALA A 7 -9.48 -8.33 -1.30
N LEU A 8 -8.59 -7.98 -2.24
CA LEU A 8 -8.26 -8.79 -3.42
C LEU A 8 -7.10 -9.76 -3.19
N ARG A 9 -6.62 -9.96 -1.96
CA ARG A 9 -5.39 -10.73 -1.67
C ARG A 9 -5.39 -12.12 -2.29
N PHE A 10 -6.47 -12.89 -2.11
CA PHE A 10 -6.56 -14.26 -2.63
C PHE A 10 -6.64 -14.31 -4.16
N PRO A 11 -7.54 -13.56 -4.82
CA PRO A 11 -7.60 -13.61 -6.27
C PRO A 11 -6.34 -13.04 -6.93
N LEU A 12 -5.67 -12.04 -6.33
CA LEU A 12 -4.36 -11.56 -6.78
C LEU A 12 -3.28 -12.64 -6.66
N LEU A 13 -3.15 -13.25 -5.48
CA LEU A 13 -2.13 -14.26 -5.24
C LEU A 13 -2.34 -15.47 -6.17
N ARG A 14 -3.58 -15.93 -6.33
CA ARG A 14 -3.92 -17.02 -7.24
C ARG A 14 -3.65 -16.68 -8.70
N ALA A 15 -4.10 -15.52 -9.17
CA ALA A 15 -3.91 -15.13 -10.57
C ALA A 15 -2.42 -15.02 -10.98
N VAL A 16 -1.56 -14.61 -10.04
CA VAL A 16 -0.13 -14.44 -10.29
C VAL A 16 0.64 -15.74 -10.07
N TRP A 17 0.48 -16.36 -8.89
CA TRP A 17 1.33 -17.45 -8.41
C TRP A 17 0.74 -18.85 -8.61
N GLU A 18 -0.57 -19.05 -8.66
CA GLU A 18 -1.16 -20.38 -8.85
C GLU A 18 -0.90 -20.84 -10.30
N SER A 19 0.18 -21.60 -10.48
CA SER A 19 0.65 -22.11 -11.77
C SER A 19 1.54 -23.33 -11.59
N GLY A 20 1.08 -24.47 -12.12
CA GLY A 20 1.86 -25.70 -12.24
C GLY A 20 2.18 -26.38 -10.91
N ARG A 21 3.05 -25.77 -10.09
CA ARG A 21 3.60 -26.32 -8.84
C ARG A 21 3.11 -25.64 -7.56
N LEU A 22 2.60 -24.42 -7.65
CA LEU A 22 2.08 -23.66 -6.50
C LEU A 22 0.61 -24.02 -6.27
N THR A 23 0.33 -24.52 -5.08
CA THR A 23 -0.98 -25.02 -4.67
C THR A 23 -1.81 -23.94 -3.96
N GLN A 24 -3.08 -24.25 -3.68
CA GLN A 24 -3.93 -23.36 -2.89
C GLN A 24 -3.42 -23.19 -1.44
N GLU A 25 -2.77 -24.20 -0.88
CA GLU A 25 -2.16 -24.12 0.46
C GLU A 25 -1.03 -23.09 0.49
N ASP A 26 -0.19 -23.04 -0.55
CA ASP A 26 0.88 -22.04 -0.68
C ASP A 26 0.30 -20.62 -0.77
N THR A 27 -0.81 -20.46 -1.48
CA THR A 27 -1.52 -19.17 -1.59
C THR A 27 -2.01 -18.70 -0.22
N VAL A 28 -2.55 -19.60 0.60
CA VAL A 28 -2.99 -19.28 1.95
C VAL A 28 -1.79 -18.89 2.82
N ALA A 29 -0.68 -19.62 2.74
CA ALA A 29 0.55 -19.31 3.46
C ALA A 29 1.14 -17.93 3.07
N MET A 30 1.08 -17.55 1.80
CA MET A 30 1.54 -16.24 1.31
C MET A 30 0.60 -15.09 1.66
N SER A 31 -0.67 -15.36 1.99
CA SER A 31 -1.66 -14.31 2.28
C SER A 31 -1.33 -13.49 3.53
N GLY A 32 -0.74 -14.12 4.56
CA GLY A 32 -0.31 -13.44 5.80
C GLY A 32 0.79 -12.40 5.54
N PRO A 33 1.95 -12.80 4.97
CA PRO A 33 3.02 -11.88 4.58
C PRO A 33 2.54 -10.77 3.64
N PHE A 34 1.67 -11.10 2.67
CA PHE A 34 1.12 -10.12 1.73
C PHE A 34 0.35 -9.00 2.44
N VAL A 35 -0.49 -9.33 3.43
CA VAL A 35 -1.22 -8.33 4.21
C VAL A 35 -0.25 -7.49 5.05
N ALA A 36 0.74 -8.11 5.68
CA ALA A 36 1.74 -7.41 6.49
C ALA A 36 2.53 -6.36 5.67
N PHE A 37 2.97 -6.72 4.47
CA PHE A 37 3.60 -5.79 3.53
C PHE A 37 2.67 -4.70 3.04
N THR A 38 1.42 -5.07 2.74
CA THR A 38 0.41 -4.12 2.26
C THR A 38 0.11 -3.04 3.29
N LEU A 39 0.11 -3.38 4.59
CA LEU A 39 -0.01 -2.40 5.68
C LEU A 39 1.21 -1.47 5.75
N GLY A 40 2.39 -1.98 5.45
CA GLY A 40 3.64 -1.21 5.44
C GLY A 40 3.81 -0.23 4.28
N LEU A 41 3.01 -0.34 3.21
CA LEU A 41 3.12 0.49 2.01
C LEU A 41 3.14 2.00 2.29
N VAL A 42 2.38 2.47 3.29
CA VAL A 42 2.41 3.89 3.69
C VAL A 42 3.79 4.29 4.18
N ALA A 43 4.40 3.48 5.04
CA ALA A 43 5.72 3.73 5.59
C ALA A 43 6.80 3.74 4.49
N PHE A 44 6.73 2.80 3.53
CA PHE A 44 7.63 2.78 2.38
C PHE A 44 7.51 4.07 1.53
N ALA A 45 6.29 4.50 1.23
CA ALA A 45 6.06 5.73 0.46
C ALA A 45 6.58 6.97 1.21
N CYS A 46 6.30 7.06 2.51
CA CYS A 46 6.77 8.18 3.33
C CYS A 46 8.30 8.17 3.48
N GLU A 47 8.94 7.01 3.67
CA GLU A 47 10.39 6.91 3.73
C GLU A 47 11.06 7.41 2.45
N MET A 48 10.51 7.08 1.27
CA MET A 48 11.05 7.56 0.00
C MET A 48 11.01 9.09 -0.08
N MET A 49 9.87 9.70 0.25
CA MET A 49 9.73 11.17 0.27
C MET A 49 10.63 11.84 1.32
N LEU A 50 10.69 11.27 2.53
CA LEU A 50 11.53 11.79 3.61
C LEU A 50 13.02 11.72 3.22
N SER A 51 13.47 10.59 2.68
CA SER A 51 14.86 10.41 2.25
C SER A 51 15.25 11.43 1.17
N GLN A 52 14.38 11.66 0.18
CA GLN A 52 14.59 12.71 -0.83
C GLN A 52 14.67 14.11 -0.20
N THR A 53 13.88 14.38 0.83
CA THR A 53 13.92 15.66 1.55
C THR A 53 15.25 15.85 2.28
N PHE A 54 15.76 14.81 2.96
CA PHE A 54 17.07 14.86 3.61
C PHE A 54 18.23 15.01 2.62
N TYR A 55 18.14 14.38 1.44
CA TYR A 55 19.11 14.57 0.37
C TYR A 55 19.09 16.00 -0.18
N ALA A 56 17.92 16.59 -0.36
CA ALA A 56 17.80 17.99 -0.78
C ALA A 56 18.37 18.98 0.26
N MET A 57 18.32 18.64 1.55
CA MET A 57 18.92 19.43 2.63
C MET A 57 20.42 19.17 2.82
N THR A 58 21.07 18.47 1.87
CA THR A 58 22.49 18.10 1.93
C THR A 58 22.84 17.22 3.16
N ARG A 59 21.85 16.61 3.80
CA ARG A 59 22.00 15.73 4.98
C ARG A 59 21.83 14.26 4.58
N ALA A 60 22.74 13.76 3.74
CA ALA A 60 22.65 12.40 3.22
C ALA A 60 22.95 11.29 4.24
N TRP A 61 23.68 11.60 5.31
CA TRP A 61 24.07 10.59 6.32
C TRP A 61 22.97 10.28 7.33
N THR A 62 22.11 11.25 7.64
CA THR A 62 20.99 11.08 8.58
C THR A 62 20.04 9.94 8.20
N PRO A 63 19.48 9.86 6.96
CA PRO A 63 18.61 8.75 6.57
C PRO A 63 19.31 7.39 6.61
N THR A 64 20.61 7.36 6.30
CA THR A 64 21.42 6.14 6.27
C THR A 64 21.66 5.59 7.68
N LEU A 65 22.03 6.46 8.63
CA LEU A 65 22.31 6.05 10.01
C LEU A 65 21.04 5.56 10.72
N ILE A 66 19.91 6.25 10.52
CA ILE A 66 18.61 5.79 11.03
C ILE A 66 18.24 4.48 10.34
N GLY A 67 18.45 4.37 9.02
CA GLY A 67 18.24 3.14 8.27
C GLY A 67 18.96 1.96 8.88
N LEU A 68 20.26 2.12 9.18
CA LEU A 68 21.08 1.08 9.78
C LEU A 68 20.55 0.65 11.16
N GLY A 69 20.19 1.60 12.03
CA GLY A 69 19.57 1.30 13.32
C GLY A 69 18.24 0.55 13.19
N THR A 70 17.39 0.96 12.24
CA THR A 70 16.11 0.29 12.01
C THR A 70 16.23 -1.07 11.32
N SER A 71 17.28 -1.30 10.53
CA SER A 71 17.60 -2.62 9.97
C SER A 71 18.00 -3.60 11.08
N ILE A 72 18.75 -3.15 12.09
CA ILE A 72 19.05 -3.98 13.26
C ILE A 72 17.76 -4.31 14.01
N LEU A 73 16.89 -3.31 14.24
CA LEU A 73 15.58 -3.53 14.86
C LEU A 73 14.72 -4.52 14.05
N TRP A 74 14.80 -4.47 12.72
CA TRP A 74 14.14 -5.45 11.84
C TRP A 74 14.64 -6.86 12.09
N VAL A 75 15.96 -7.07 12.06
CA VAL A 75 16.55 -8.39 12.27
C VAL A 75 16.14 -8.96 13.63
N VAL A 76 16.22 -8.15 14.70
CA VAL A 76 15.83 -8.59 16.06
C VAL A 76 14.35 -8.94 16.14
N THR A 77 13.48 -8.11 15.55
CA THR A 77 12.03 -8.33 15.61
C THR A 77 11.62 -9.53 14.74
N ALA A 78 12.26 -9.69 13.58
CA ALA A 78 12.03 -10.80 12.67
C ALA A 78 12.48 -12.13 13.28
N THR A 79 13.67 -12.18 13.90
CA THR A 79 14.13 -13.40 14.57
C THR A 79 13.21 -13.77 15.72
N TYR A 80 12.84 -12.81 16.57
CA TYR A 80 11.90 -13.05 17.68
C TYR A 80 10.53 -13.51 17.19
N GLY A 81 9.99 -12.90 16.13
CA GLY A 81 8.69 -13.29 15.58
C GLY A 81 8.69 -14.69 14.93
N VAL A 82 9.82 -15.11 14.36
CA VAL A 82 9.99 -16.43 13.75
C VAL A 82 10.20 -17.51 14.82
N THR A 83 11.10 -17.28 15.79
CA THR A 83 11.46 -18.30 16.80
C THR A 83 10.52 -18.34 18.00
N GLY A 84 9.95 -17.20 18.40
CA GLY A 84 9.09 -17.11 19.57
C GLY A 84 7.60 -17.31 19.25
N LEU A 85 7.12 -16.66 18.19
CA LEU A 85 5.68 -16.66 17.84
C LEU A 85 5.30 -17.70 16.77
N HIS A 86 6.28 -18.36 16.13
CA HIS A 86 6.08 -19.34 15.05
C HIS A 86 5.23 -18.80 13.87
N TRP A 87 5.23 -17.48 13.66
CA TRP A 87 4.46 -16.83 12.57
C TRP A 87 5.14 -16.96 11.19
N GLY A 88 6.30 -17.62 11.13
CA GLY A 88 7.01 -17.93 9.89
C GLY A 88 7.25 -16.69 9.01
N LEU A 89 6.90 -16.78 7.73
CA LEU A 89 7.08 -15.68 6.76
C LEU A 89 6.31 -14.40 7.14
N ALA A 90 5.17 -14.51 7.84
CA ALA A 90 4.37 -13.35 8.21
C ALA A 90 5.07 -12.50 9.29
N ALA A 91 5.86 -13.13 10.16
CA ALA A 91 6.68 -12.44 11.15
C ALA A 91 7.70 -11.51 10.50
N ILE A 92 8.38 -12.01 9.46
CA ILE A 92 9.43 -11.26 8.75
C ILE A 92 8.84 -10.04 8.05
N ALA A 93 7.73 -10.23 7.33
CA ALA A 93 7.01 -9.16 6.64
C ALA A 93 6.43 -8.13 7.63
N GLY A 94 5.88 -8.60 8.76
CA GLY A 94 5.37 -7.73 9.82
C GLY A 94 6.48 -6.92 10.48
N ALA A 95 7.61 -7.56 10.78
CA ALA A 95 8.79 -6.88 11.31
C ALA A 95 9.28 -5.81 10.32
N GLU A 96 9.30 -6.08 9.01
CA GLU A 96 9.78 -5.12 8.01
C GLU A 96 8.89 -3.87 7.97
N SER A 97 7.58 -4.09 7.90
CA SER A 97 6.57 -3.04 7.98
C SER A 97 6.72 -2.19 9.25
N LEU A 98 6.95 -2.83 10.40
CA LEU A 98 7.17 -2.14 11.67
C LEU A 98 8.45 -1.31 11.65
N SER A 99 9.59 -1.90 11.26
CA SER A 99 10.87 -1.20 11.21
C SER A 99 10.85 0.00 10.26
N LYS A 100 10.19 -0.13 9.11
CA LYS A 100 9.99 0.98 8.17
C LYS A 100 9.12 2.07 8.77
N THR A 101 8.07 1.72 9.51
CA THR A 101 7.21 2.68 10.21
C THR A 101 8.01 3.44 11.27
N VAL A 102 8.82 2.74 12.07
CA VAL A 102 9.71 3.36 13.07
C VAL A 102 10.70 4.29 12.38
N LYS A 103 11.35 3.86 11.29
CA LYS A 103 12.28 4.70 10.52
C LYS A 103 11.61 5.99 10.05
N CYS A 104 10.42 5.86 9.47
CA CYS A 104 9.64 6.98 8.99
C CYS A 104 9.28 7.95 10.13
N LEU A 105 8.86 7.43 11.29
CA LEU A 105 8.52 8.25 12.47
C LEU A 105 9.74 9.02 12.99
N VAL A 106 10.89 8.37 13.13
CA VAL A 106 12.14 9.01 13.58
C VAL A 106 12.54 10.13 12.60
N MET A 107 12.55 9.82 11.29
CA MET A 107 12.86 10.82 10.26
C MET A 107 11.87 11.99 10.26
N TRP A 108 10.58 11.73 10.46
CA TRP A 108 9.56 12.76 10.57
C TRP A 108 9.78 13.67 11.79
N ILE A 109 10.09 13.11 12.96
CA ILE A 109 10.37 13.88 14.18
C ILE A 109 11.60 14.77 14.00
N MET A 110 12.66 14.26 13.35
CA MET A 110 13.87 15.04 13.07
C MET A 110 13.66 16.14 12.03
N LEU A 111 12.73 15.93 11.08
CA LEU A 111 12.39 16.92 10.07
C LEU A 111 11.41 17.98 10.59
N ARG A 112 10.62 17.65 11.62
CA ARG A 112 9.60 18.53 12.21
C ARG A 112 10.09 19.94 12.59
N PRO A 113 11.30 20.17 13.14
CA PRO A 113 11.78 21.52 13.45
C PRO A 113 12.06 22.37 12.20
N HIS A 114 12.31 21.74 11.06
CA HIS A 114 12.62 22.41 9.80
C HIS A 114 11.36 22.68 8.97
N LEU A 115 10.30 21.90 9.21
CA LEU A 115 8.99 22.11 8.63
C LEU A 115 8.30 23.22 9.46
N GLY A 116 7.94 24.33 8.80
CA GLY A 116 7.23 25.44 9.43
C GLY A 116 5.83 25.07 9.96
N ASN A 117 4.89 26.01 9.93
CA ASN A 117 3.57 25.79 10.54
C ASN A 117 2.74 24.75 9.75
N ILE A 118 2.81 23.47 10.13
CA ILE A 118 2.03 22.38 9.54
C ILE A 118 0.57 22.53 9.98
N LYS A 119 -0.36 22.60 9.02
CA LYS A 119 -1.81 22.64 9.27
C LYS A 119 -2.33 21.26 9.72
N ARG A 120 -2.08 20.90 10.98
CA ARG A 120 -2.37 19.56 11.54
C ARG A 120 -3.82 19.12 11.36
N VAL A 121 -4.78 20.01 11.60
CA VAL A 121 -6.22 19.71 11.50
C VAL A 121 -6.61 19.38 10.07
N GLN A 122 -6.12 20.16 9.09
CA GLN A 122 -6.43 19.91 7.68
C GLN A 122 -5.81 18.60 7.20
N ASN A 123 -4.55 18.31 7.58
CA ASN A 123 -3.90 17.04 7.26
C ASN A 123 -4.62 15.84 7.90
N PHE A 124 -5.09 15.98 9.14
CA PHE A 124 -5.82 14.91 9.82
C PHE A 124 -7.17 14.62 9.14
N ILE A 125 -7.96 15.66 8.84
CA ILE A 125 -9.23 15.53 8.12
C ILE A 125 -8.99 14.89 6.74
N PHE A 126 -7.92 15.28 6.06
CA PHE A 126 -7.51 14.67 4.80
C PHE A 126 -7.22 13.17 4.96
N CYS A 127 -6.40 12.77 5.95
CA CYS A 127 -6.12 11.36 6.22
C CYS A 127 -7.40 10.55 6.47
N VAL A 128 -8.31 11.06 7.29
CA VAL A 128 -9.59 10.38 7.58
C VAL A 128 -10.42 10.20 6.32
N LYS A 129 -10.53 11.24 5.47
CA LYS A 129 -11.23 11.15 4.19
C LYS A 129 -10.63 10.07 3.28
N VAL A 130 -9.30 10.02 3.17
CA VAL A 130 -8.59 9.02 2.35
C VAL A 130 -8.83 7.60 2.85
N VAL A 131 -8.78 7.39 4.17
CA VAL A 131 -9.06 6.09 4.79
C VAL A 131 -10.49 5.67 4.48
N ALA A 132 -11.48 6.56 4.69
CA ALA A 132 -12.88 6.28 4.39
C ALA A 132 -13.10 5.93 2.90
N CYS A 133 -12.52 6.71 1.97
CA CYS A 133 -12.55 6.41 0.54
C CYS A 133 -11.95 5.04 0.23
N SER A 134 -10.82 4.69 0.85
CA SER A 134 -10.15 3.43 0.59
C SER A 134 -10.98 2.24 1.08
N ILE A 135 -11.68 2.37 2.21
CA ILE A 135 -12.57 1.33 2.73
C ILE A 135 -13.78 1.15 1.81
N ALA A 136 -14.44 2.24 1.41
CA ALA A 136 -15.57 2.19 0.50
C ALA A 136 -15.21 1.55 -0.86
N ALA A 137 -14.05 1.91 -1.41
CA ALA A 137 -13.54 1.30 -2.65
C ALA A 137 -13.23 -0.19 -2.48
N ALA A 138 -12.72 -0.62 -1.32
CA ALA A 138 -12.45 -2.02 -1.03
C ALA A 138 -13.74 -2.86 -0.93
N LEU A 139 -14.80 -2.33 -0.31
CA LEU A 139 -16.11 -2.98 -0.25
C LEU A 139 -16.68 -3.20 -1.65
N ILE A 140 -16.59 -2.19 -2.52
CA ILE A 140 -17.07 -2.29 -3.90
C ILE A 140 -16.21 -3.27 -4.71
N ALA A 141 -14.90 -3.29 -4.50
CA ALA A 141 -14.02 -4.28 -5.12
C ALA A 141 -14.37 -5.72 -4.72
N ALA A 142 -14.64 -5.93 -3.42
CA ALA A 142 -15.07 -7.22 -2.88
C ALA A 142 -16.43 -7.66 -3.44
N PHE A 143 -17.36 -6.72 -3.64
CA PHE A 143 -18.65 -6.99 -4.26
C PHE A 143 -18.50 -7.35 -5.75
N VAL A 144 -17.74 -6.56 -6.52
CA VAL A 144 -17.52 -6.80 -7.95
C VAL A 144 -16.84 -8.14 -8.20
N ILE A 145 -15.88 -8.54 -7.36
CA ILE A 145 -15.19 -9.82 -7.57
C ILE A 145 -16.07 -11.02 -7.28
N GLN A 146 -17.01 -10.93 -6.32
CA GLN A 146 -18.00 -11.98 -6.09
C GLN A 146 -18.93 -12.19 -7.28
N PHE A 147 -19.27 -11.12 -8.01
CA PHE A 147 -20.10 -11.19 -9.22
C PHE A 147 -19.35 -11.77 -10.44
N ILE A 148 -18.04 -11.52 -10.55
CA ILE A 148 -17.25 -11.91 -11.72
C ILE A 148 -16.65 -13.32 -11.57
N ALA A 149 -16.21 -13.69 -10.36
CA ALA A 149 -15.60 -14.99 -10.07
C ALA A 149 -16.04 -15.46 -8.69
N PRO A 150 -17.21 -16.13 -8.57
CA PRO A 150 -17.65 -16.72 -7.32
C PRO A 150 -16.61 -17.73 -6.83
N ALA A 151 -16.36 -17.77 -5.52
CA ALA A 151 -15.27 -18.52 -4.88
C ALA A 151 -15.26 -20.04 -5.18
N ASN A 152 -16.33 -20.59 -5.76
CA ASN A 152 -16.53 -22.01 -6.02
C ASN A 152 -16.18 -22.44 -7.46
N ASP A 153 -16.08 -21.51 -8.41
CA ASP A 153 -15.69 -21.84 -9.79
C ASP A 153 -14.24 -21.42 -10.01
N VAL A 154 -13.32 -22.36 -9.85
CA VAL A 154 -11.93 -22.18 -10.29
C VAL A 154 -11.97 -22.15 -11.81
N PRO A 155 -11.82 -20.99 -12.49
CA PRO A 155 -11.83 -21.00 -13.93
C PRO A 155 -10.56 -21.75 -14.33
N LYS A 156 -10.72 -22.88 -15.03
CA LYS A 156 -9.60 -23.69 -15.57
C LYS A 156 -8.58 -22.90 -16.40
N PHE A 157 -8.90 -21.65 -16.74
CA PHE A 157 -8.06 -20.70 -17.45
C PHE A 157 -7.57 -19.56 -16.54
N LYS A 158 -6.26 -19.56 -16.24
CA LYS A 158 -5.53 -18.48 -15.57
C LYS A 158 -5.81 -17.09 -16.16
N LEU A 159 -6.05 -17.02 -17.48
CA LEU A 159 -6.36 -15.79 -18.20
C LEU A 159 -7.69 -15.15 -17.76
N LYS A 160 -8.73 -15.95 -17.45
CA LYS A 160 -10.01 -15.42 -16.96
C LYS A 160 -9.87 -14.81 -15.56
N MET A 161 -9.05 -15.43 -14.71
CA MET A 161 -8.77 -14.93 -13.37
C MET A 161 -7.97 -13.63 -13.41
N LEU A 162 -6.97 -13.55 -14.29
CA LEU A 162 -6.18 -12.34 -14.49
C LEU A 162 -7.03 -11.19 -15.04
N LEU A 163 -7.93 -11.45 -15.99
CA LEU A 163 -8.90 -10.47 -16.48
C LEU A 163 -9.88 -10.03 -15.38
N ALA A 164 -10.38 -10.95 -14.55
CA ALA A 164 -11.28 -10.63 -13.45
C ALA A 164 -10.61 -9.75 -12.39
N VAL A 165 -9.36 -10.05 -12.01
CA VAL A 165 -8.55 -9.23 -11.11
C VAL A 165 -8.25 -7.86 -11.71
N SER A 166 -7.94 -7.80 -13.01
CA SER A 166 -7.68 -6.54 -13.70
C SER A 166 -8.93 -5.66 -13.74
N ALA A 167 -10.09 -6.23 -14.10
CA ALA A 167 -11.36 -5.52 -14.18
C ALA A 167 -11.86 -5.04 -12.80
N SER A 168 -11.74 -5.89 -11.78
CA SER A 168 -12.07 -5.52 -10.39
C SER A 168 -11.11 -4.46 -9.83
N GLY A 169 -9.81 -4.55 -10.12
CA GLY A 169 -8.84 -3.52 -9.76
C GLY A 169 -9.10 -2.17 -10.43
N LEU A 170 -9.42 -2.18 -11.73
CA LEU A 170 -9.74 -0.96 -12.48
C LEU A 170 -11.02 -0.29 -11.97
N SER A 171 -12.07 -1.08 -11.76
CA SER A 171 -13.34 -0.58 -11.22
C SER A 171 -13.18 -0.04 -9.80
N ALA A 172 -12.46 -0.75 -8.92
CA ALA A 172 -12.16 -0.28 -7.56
C ALA A 172 -11.38 1.05 -7.57
N THR A 173 -10.41 1.19 -8.49
CA THR A 173 -9.64 2.42 -8.65
C THR A 173 -10.52 3.57 -9.17
N ALA A 174 -11.37 3.30 -10.16
CA ALA A 174 -12.31 4.29 -10.69
C ALA A 174 -13.27 4.79 -9.60
N VAL A 175 -13.81 3.87 -8.79
CA VAL A 175 -14.69 4.18 -7.67
C VAL A 175 -13.97 4.99 -6.59
N PHE A 176 -12.73 4.61 -6.24
CA PHE A 176 -11.91 5.41 -5.33
C PHE A 176 -11.74 6.85 -5.83
N LEU A 177 -11.45 7.03 -7.12
CA LEU A 177 -11.30 8.35 -7.73
C LEU A 177 -12.64 9.13 -7.75
N MET A 178 -13.76 8.47 -8.04
CA MET A 178 -15.09 9.09 -8.01
C MET A 178 -15.49 9.55 -6.61
N ILE A 179 -15.33 8.71 -5.59
CA ILE A 179 -15.66 9.04 -4.20
C ILE A 179 -14.75 10.15 -3.70
N ALA A 180 -13.45 10.06 -3.97
CA ALA A 180 -12.51 11.10 -3.59
C ALA A 180 -12.86 12.44 -4.28
N ALA A 181 -13.32 12.41 -5.54
CA ALA A 181 -13.74 13.60 -6.28
C ALA A 181 -15.01 14.22 -5.67
N ALA A 182 -15.97 13.39 -5.27
CA ALA A 182 -17.19 13.82 -4.58
C ALA A 182 -16.88 14.48 -3.22
N LEU A 183 -15.91 13.95 -2.48
CA LEU A 183 -15.47 14.48 -1.18
C LEU A 183 -14.63 15.77 -1.25
N LYS A 184 -14.44 16.33 -2.47
CA LYS A 184 -13.66 17.56 -2.75
C LYS A 184 -12.31 17.56 -2.06
N VAL A 185 -11.62 16.43 -2.08
CA VAL A 185 -10.26 16.32 -1.55
C VAL A 185 -9.36 17.29 -2.33
N GLU A 186 -8.70 18.22 -1.65
CA GLU A 186 -7.94 19.32 -2.28
C GLU A 186 -6.90 18.81 -3.30
N GLU A 187 -6.37 17.62 -3.08
CA GLU A 187 -5.40 16.95 -3.95
C GLU A 187 -5.97 16.53 -5.32
N ILE A 188 -7.28 16.32 -5.45
CA ILE A 188 -7.90 16.09 -6.77
C ILE A 188 -7.85 17.32 -7.63
N ARG A 189 -7.80 18.51 -7.03
CA ARG A 189 -7.57 19.75 -7.78
C ARG A 189 -6.18 19.76 -8.40
N TYR A 190 -5.17 19.21 -7.72
CA TYR A 190 -3.83 19.00 -8.29
C TYR A 190 -3.84 17.94 -9.38
N PHE A 191 -4.51 16.80 -9.18
CA PHE A 191 -4.64 15.75 -10.18
C PHE A 191 -5.33 16.24 -11.46
N LYS A 192 -6.45 16.96 -11.33
CA LYS A 192 -7.15 17.62 -12.47
C LYS A 192 -6.28 18.64 -13.19
N LYS A 193 -5.37 19.31 -12.48
CA LYS A 193 -4.44 20.30 -13.07
C LYS A 193 -3.34 19.59 -13.87
N ILE A 194 -2.85 18.45 -13.39
CA ILE A 194 -1.85 17.62 -14.09
C ILE A 194 -2.48 16.98 -15.34
N THR A 195 -3.64 16.34 -15.23
CA THR A 195 -4.30 15.73 -16.40
C THR A 195 -4.63 16.78 -17.46
N ARG A 196 -5.18 17.94 -17.08
CA ARG A 196 -5.42 19.04 -18.03
C ARG A 196 -4.15 19.50 -18.75
N LYS A 197 -2.99 19.53 -18.06
CA LYS A 197 -1.70 19.90 -18.63
C LYS A 197 -1.13 18.84 -19.58
N ILE A 198 -1.39 17.56 -19.33
CA ILE A 198 -1.03 16.45 -20.21
C ILE A 198 -1.93 16.45 -21.44
N THR A 199 -3.25 16.56 -21.27
CA THR A 199 -4.21 16.62 -22.38
C THR A 199 -3.96 17.83 -23.28
N SER A 200 -3.58 18.99 -22.73
CA SER A 200 -3.20 20.16 -23.56
C SER A 200 -1.87 20.01 -24.29
N LYS A 201 -0.98 19.12 -23.81
CA LYS A 201 0.28 18.80 -24.50
C LYS A 201 0.10 17.72 -25.57
N LEU A 202 -0.87 16.82 -25.39
CA LEU A 202 -1.24 15.81 -26.40
C LEU A 202 -2.12 16.37 -27.51
N ALA A 203 -2.84 17.47 -27.25
CA ALA A 203 -3.66 18.19 -28.24
C ALA A 203 -2.85 19.23 -29.06
N ARG A 204 -1.53 19.25 -28.93
CA ARG A 204 -0.58 20.09 -29.69
C ARG A 204 0.33 19.18 -30.49
#